data_AF-A0A828Y9K3-F1
#
_entry.id   AF-A0A828Y9K3-F1
#
_cell.length_a   1.000
_cell.length_b   1.000
_cell.length_c   1.000
_cell.angle_alpha   90.00
_cell.angle_beta   90.00
_cell.angle_gamma   90.00
#
_symmetry.space_group_name_H-M   'P 1'
#
loop_
_entity.id
_entity.type
_entity.pdbx_description
1 polymer ?
#
loop_
_entity_poly.entity_id
_entity_poly.type
_entity_poly.pdbx_seq_one_letter_code
_entity_poly.pdbx_strand_id
1 'polypeptide(L)'
;MRKMWRVKSIQSGPGLKENATPDFQELLTGTKLLIWVRNGNEISRITLKERIQSAFENPKTVLRFGSLCLGESTHLVNDIRYATDSDQKPFRILKPAELGEISLPIWPDHVGSFNTKWRQFLIEESLEYRDIRNDEFISISP
;
A
#
# COMPACT_ATOMS: atom_id res chain seq x y z
N MET A 1 -21.32 1.47 2.19
CA MET A 1 -20.56 2.74 2.23
C MET A 1 -20.55 3.23 3.68
N ARG A 2 -19.42 3.14 4.39
CA ARG A 2 -19.30 3.80 5.71
C ARG A 2 -19.06 5.27 5.44
N LYS A 3 -19.87 6.17 6.00
CA LYS A 3 -19.63 7.62 5.87
C LYS A 3 -18.31 7.93 6.57
N MET A 4 -17.28 8.20 5.80
CA MET A 4 -16.04 8.77 6.32
C MET A 4 -16.29 10.27 6.47
N TRP A 5 -15.94 10.79 7.64
CA TRP A 5 -16.08 12.20 7.94
C TRP A 5 -14.69 12.77 8.10
N ARG A 6 -14.35 13.74 7.28
CA ARG A 6 -13.11 14.49 7.49
C ARG A 6 -13.20 15.23 8.82
N VAL A 7 -12.32 14.93 9.77
CA VAL A 7 -12.23 15.64 11.04
C VAL A 7 -11.28 16.82 10.87
N LYS A 8 -11.82 18.00 10.54
CA LYS A 8 -11.05 19.25 10.45
C LYS A 8 -11.00 19.98 11.79
N SER A 9 -12.04 19.81 12.61
CA SER A 9 -12.11 20.41 13.95
C SER A 9 -12.42 19.35 14.99
N ILE A 10 -11.57 19.29 16.02
CA ILE A 10 -11.69 18.38 17.18
C ILE A 10 -12.88 18.79 18.07
N GLN A 11 -13.36 20.03 17.97
CA GLN A 11 -14.46 20.57 18.77
C GLN A 11 -15.86 20.14 18.26
N SER A 12 -15.94 19.53 17.08
CA SER A 12 -17.21 19.06 16.50
C SER A 12 -17.17 17.56 16.26
N GLY A 13 -18.29 16.87 16.50
CA GLY A 13 -18.39 15.44 16.22
C GLY A 13 -18.23 15.10 14.74
N PRO A 14 -17.85 13.86 14.38
CA PRO A 14 -17.83 13.39 13.00
C PRO A 14 -19.19 13.59 12.33
N GLY A 15 -19.23 14.19 11.14
CA GLY A 15 -20.48 14.43 10.41
C GLY A 15 -21.28 15.65 10.86
N LEU A 16 -20.72 16.50 11.72
CA LEU A 16 -21.33 17.75 12.15
C LEU A 16 -20.53 18.95 11.65
N LYS A 17 -21.24 20.00 11.20
CA LYS A 17 -20.67 21.29 10.76
C LYS A 17 -19.54 21.10 9.75
N GLU A 18 -18.33 21.58 10.06
CA GLU A 18 -17.14 21.52 9.20
C GLU A 18 -16.64 20.09 8.93
N ASN A 19 -17.14 19.11 9.69
CA ASN A 19 -16.82 17.68 9.53
C ASN A 19 -17.87 16.92 8.70
N ALA A 20 -18.87 17.61 8.11
CA ALA A 20 -20.03 17.00 7.43
C ALA A 20 -19.98 17.05 5.89
N THR A 21 -18.83 17.28 5.29
CA THR A 21 -18.72 17.41 3.84
C THR A 21 -18.80 16.04 3.15
N PRO A 22 -19.67 15.85 2.14
CA PRO A 22 -19.61 14.65 1.30
C PRO A 22 -18.28 14.65 0.54
N ASP A 23 -17.46 13.63 0.78
CA ASP A 23 -16.19 13.46 0.08
C ASP A 23 -16.47 12.86 -1.31
N PHE A 24 -16.33 13.69 -2.34
CA PHE A 24 -16.12 13.19 -3.70
C PHE A 24 -14.71 12.58 -3.76
N GLN A 25 -14.62 11.35 -4.23
CA GLN A 25 -13.36 10.61 -4.33
C GLN A 25 -13.16 10.16 -5.77
N GLU A 26 -11.97 10.42 -6.30
CA GLU A 26 -11.50 9.78 -7.52
C GLU A 26 -10.83 8.45 -7.14
N LEU A 27 -11.31 7.36 -7.72
CA LEU A 27 -10.89 6.02 -7.35
C LEU A 27 -10.23 5.32 -8.53
N LEU A 28 -9.10 4.66 -8.25
CA LEU A 28 -8.52 3.69 -9.19
C LEU A 28 -9.41 2.44 -9.23
N THR A 29 -9.82 2.04 -10.43
CA THR A 29 -10.66 0.86 -10.67
C THR A 29 -9.93 -0.17 -11.52
N GLY A 30 -10.31 -1.45 -11.37
CA GLY A 30 -9.68 -2.54 -12.11
C GLY A 30 -8.20 -2.80 -11.77
N THR A 31 -7.72 -2.25 -10.64
CA THR A 31 -6.32 -2.30 -10.24
C THR A 31 -5.84 -3.73 -9.97
N LYS A 32 -4.70 -4.09 -10.56
CA LYS A 32 -3.93 -5.30 -10.24
C LYS A 32 -2.52 -4.87 -9.86
N LEU A 33 -2.01 -5.43 -8.77
CA LEU A 33 -0.68 -5.10 -8.25
C LEU A 33 0.19 -6.34 -8.27
N LEU A 34 1.40 -6.19 -8.78
CA LEU A 34 2.50 -7.13 -8.60
C LEU A 34 3.40 -6.56 -7.53
N ILE A 35 3.64 -7.33 -6.46
CA ILE A 35 4.41 -6.87 -5.30
C ILE A 35 5.56 -7.84 -5.10
N TRP A 36 6.79 -7.31 -5.18
CA TRP A 36 7.99 -8.05 -4.85
C TRP A 36 8.35 -7.80 -3.40
N VAL A 37 8.63 -8.88 -2.66
CA VAL A 37 9.09 -8.82 -1.28
C VAL A 37 10.41 -9.53 -1.15
N ARG A 38 11.40 -8.84 -0.60
CA ARG A 38 12.72 -9.39 -0.28
C ARG A 38 13.01 -9.21 1.22
N ASN A 39 14.01 -9.92 1.70
CA ASN A 39 14.50 -9.72 3.06
C ASN A 39 15.08 -8.30 3.18
N GLY A 40 14.76 -7.64 4.27
CA GLY A 40 15.31 -6.35 4.65
C GLY A 40 16.36 -6.51 5.75
N ASN A 41 16.45 -5.48 6.59
CA ASN A 41 17.30 -5.47 7.78
C ASN A 41 16.51 -5.83 9.05
N GLU A 42 15.58 -6.79 8.95
CA GLU A 42 14.75 -7.17 10.09
C GLU A 42 15.60 -7.78 11.22
N ILE A 43 15.35 -7.37 12.47
CA ILE A 43 15.97 -7.98 13.66
C ILE A 43 15.31 -9.33 14.00
N SER A 44 14.07 -9.53 13.55
CA SER A 44 13.31 -10.75 13.77
C SER A 44 14.00 -11.96 13.13
N ARG A 45 14.01 -13.09 13.85
CA ARG A 45 14.53 -14.37 13.33
C ARG A 45 13.76 -14.88 12.11
N ILE A 46 12.47 -14.57 12.03
CA ILE A 46 11.63 -14.88 10.86
C ILE A 46 11.39 -13.58 10.10
N THR A 47 11.81 -13.56 8.84
CA THR A 47 11.73 -12.41 7.93
C THR A 47 10.29 -12.17 7.46
N LEU A 48 10.00 -10.97 6.93
CA LEU A 48 8.70 -10.70 6.34
C LEU A 48 8.40 -11.65 5.17
N LYS A 49 9.42 -11.93 4.34
CA LYS A 49 9.30 -12.84 3.20
C LYS A 49 8.87 -14.24 3.65
N GLU A 50 9.52 -14.80 4.67
CA GLU A 50 9.17 -16.12 5.23
C GLU A 50 7.78 -16.13 5.86
N ARG A 51 7.39 -15.05 6.54
CA ARG A 51 6.03 -14.93 7.10
C ARG A 51 4.95 -14.89 6.02
N ILE A 52 5.19 -14.18 4.92
CA ILE A 52 4.28 -14.16 3.77
C ILE A 52 4.20 -15.56 3.16
N GLN A 53 5.34 -16.25 3.01
CA GLN A 53 5.35 -17.62 2.52
C GLN A 53 4.55 -18.58 3.41
N SER A 54 4.79 -18.54 4.71
CA SER A 54 4.06 -19.35 5.68
C SER A 54 2.56 -19.03 5.68
N ALA A 55 2.17 -17.77 5.45
CA ALA A 55 0.77 -17.38 5.33
C ALA A 55 0.06 -18.00 4.12
N PHE A 56 0.76 -18.18 2.99
CA PHE A 56 0.20 -18.89 1.83
C PHE A 56 0.16 -20.40 2.02
N GLU A 57 1.19 -20.99 2.64
CA GLU A 57 1.26 -22.43 2.89
C GLU A 57 0.30 -22.88 4.00
N ASN A 58 0.10 -22.03 5.02
CA ASN A 58 -0.74 -22.31 6.19
C ASN A 58 -1.64 -21.11 6.56
N PRO A 59 -2.64 -20.75 5.72
CA PRO A 59 -3.47 -19.55 5.94
C PRO A 59 -4.18 -19.50 7.29
N LYS A 60 -4.51 -20.67 7.87
CA LYS A 60 -5.14 -20.78 9.20
C LYS A 60 -4.31 -20.20 10.34
N THR A 61 -3.00 -20.01 10.14
CA THR A 61 -2.09 -19.44 11.14
C THR A 61 -2.12 -17.91 11.16
N VAL A 62 -2.72 -17.29 10.14
CA VAL A 62 -2.81 -15.83 10.01
C VAL A 62 -3.89 -15.30 10.94
N LEU A 63 -3.49 -14.83 12.12
CA LEU A 63 -4.35 -14.06 13.02
C LEU A 63 -4.36 -12.60 12.57
N ARG A 64 -5.48 -12.13 12.02
CA ARG A 64 -5.67 -10.73 11.61
C ARG A 64 -6.97 -10.15 12.14
N PHE A 65 -6.95 -8.87 12.47
CA PHE A 65 -8.15 -8.09 12.73
C PHE A 65 -8.51 -7.29 11.48
N GLY A 66 -9.72 -7.49 10.96
CA GLY A 66 -10.21 -6.81 9.75
C GLY A 66 -9.73 -7.40 8.42
N SER A 67 -10.37 -6.98 7.33
CA SER A 67 -10.08 -7.43 5.96
C SER A 67 -8.86 -6.72 5.36
N LEU A 68 -8.27 -7.29 4.29
CA LEU A 68 -7.27 -6.57 3.50
C LEU A 68 -7.97 -5.66 2.50
N CYS A 69 -7.54 -4.40 2.44
CA CYS A 69 -8.16 -3.36 1.63
C CYS A 69 -7.10 -2.49 0.94
N LEU A 70 -7.45 -1.85 -0.16
CA LEU A 70 -6.63 -0.85 -0.85
C LEU A 70 -7.04 0.55 -0.41
N GLY A 71 -6.26 1.13 0.51
CA GLY A 71 -6.58 2.41 1.13
C GLY A 71 -7.66 2.24 2.20
N GLU A 72 -8.93 2.36 1.80
CA GLU A 72 -10.07 2.38 2.74
C GLU A 72 -10.73 1.01 2.91
N SER A 73 -11.37 0.79 4.07
CA SER A 73 -12.05 -0.47 4.41
C SER A 73 -13.17 -0.91 3.46
N THR A 74 -13.64 -0.01 2.60
CA THR A 74 -14.66 -0.28 1.57
C THR A 74 -14.07 -0.86 0.28
N HIS A 75 -12.76 -0.72 0.06
CA HIS A 75 -12.07 -1.16 -1.15
C HIS A 75 -11.33 -2.47 -0.87
N LEU A 76 -12.09 -3.55 -0.68
CA LEU A 76 -11.56 -4.86 -0.35
C LEU A 76 -10.63 -5.39 -1.46
N VAL A 77 -9.57 -6.08 -1.06
CA VAL A 77 -8.77 -6.88 -1.99
C VAL A 77 -9.55 -8.14 -2.32
N ASN A 78 -9.73 -8.39 -3.63
CA ASN A 78 -10.51 -9.53 -4.11
C ASN A 78 -9.81 -10.86 -3.86
N ASP A 79 -8.52 -10.94 -4.21
CA ASP A 79 -7.70 -12.14 -4.09
C ASP A 79 -6.23 -11.75 -3.94
N ILE A 80 -5.45 -12.64 -3.31
CA ILE A 80 -3.99 -12.54 -3.25
C ILE A 80 -3.46 -13.91 -3.58
N ARG A 81 -2.51 -13.98 -4.51
CA ARG A 81 -1.82 -15.20 -4.89
C ARG A 81 -0.39 -14.90 -5.31
N TYR A 82 0.43 -15.94 -5.36
CA TYR A 82 1.70 -15.85 -6.05
C TYR A 82 1.51 -15.51 -7.52
N ALA A 83 2.43 -14.69 -8.04
CA ALA A 83 2.53 -14.44 -9.46
C ALA A 83 2.89 -15.72 -10.21
N THR A 84 2.35 -15.86 -11.41
CA THR A 84 2.58 -16.98 -12.32
C THR A 84 3.15 -16.44 -13.63
N ASP A 85 3.60 -17.32 -14.53
CA ASP A 85 4.07 -16.92 -15.85
C ASP A 85 3.02 -16.12 -16.65
N SER A 86 1.73 -16.39 -16.41
CA SER A 86 0.64 -15.65 -17.04
C SER A 86 0.53 -14.18 -16.60
N ASP A 87 1.20 -13.81 -15.50
CA ASP A 87 1.27 -12.44 -14.99
C ASP A 87 2.48 -11.67 -15.52
N GLN A 88 3.38 -12.34 -16.26
CA GLN A 88 4.54 -11.73 -16.90
C GLN A 88 4.13 -10.89 -18.13
N LYS A 89 3.37 -9.83 -17.87
CA LYS A 89 2.87 -8.89 -18.88
C LYS A 89 3.60 -7.56 -18.75
N PRO A 90 3.55 -6.71 -19.78
CA PRO A 90 4.04 -5.35 -19.65
C PRO A 90 3.40 -4.65 -18.46
N PHE A 91 4.22 -4.02 -17.64
CA PHE A 91 3.80 -3.41 -16.39
C PHE A 91 4.33 -2.00 -16.25
N ARG A 92 3.65 -1.22 -15.41
CA ARG A 92 4.10 0.09 -14.96
C ARG A 92 4.73 -0.09 -13.60
N ILE A 93 5.88 0.53 -13.39
CA ILE A 93 6.59 0.46 -12.12
C ILE A 93 6.55 1.80 -11.41
N LEU A 94 6.23 1.77 -10.13
CA LEU A 94 6.42 2.90 -9.23
C LEU A 94 7.85 2.83 -8.68
N LYS A 95 8.74 3.66 -9.21
CA LYS A 95 10.16 3.62 -8.89
C LYS A 95 10.54 4.79 -7.97
N PRO A 96 11.29 4.56 -6.87
CA PRO A 96 11.84 5.65 -6.08
C PRO A 96 12.84 6.47 -6.90
N ALA A 97 12.73 7.80 -6.84
CA ALA A 97 13.61 8.71 -7.57
C ALA A 97 13.81 10.00 -6.78
N GLU A 98 15.05 10.46 -6.62
CA GLU A 98 15.35 11.68 -5.83
C GLU A 98 14.62 12.92 -6.37
N LEU A 99 14.52 13.03 -7.70
CA LEU A 99 13.82 14.10 -8.42
C LEU A 99 12.51 13.58 -9.05
N GLY A 100 11.83 12.65 -8.38
CA GLY A 100 10.54 12.15 -8.84
C GLY A 100 9.44 13.21 -8.79
N GLU A 101 8.50 13.11 -9.72
CA GLU A 101 7.37 14.04 -9.85
C GLU A 101 6.23 13.75 -8.86
N ILE A 102 6.24 12.56 -8.25
CA ILE A 102 5.16 12.09 -7.38
C ILE A 102 5.71 11.88 -5.97
N SER A 103 5.22 12.67 -5.01
CA SER A 103 5.49 12.45 -3.58
C SER A 103 4.44 11.52 -2.99
N LEU A 104 4.87 10.38 -2.44
CA LEU A 104 3.98 9.41 -1.80
C LEU A 104 4.44 9.09 -0.37
N PRO A 105 3.50 8.82 0.57
CA PRO A 105 3.85 8.38 1.90
C PRO A 105 4.35 6.92 1.85
N ILE A 106 5.54 6.67 2.38
CA ILE A 106 6.09 5.31 2.54
C ILE A 106 5.86 4.74 3.94
N TRP A 107 5.63 5.61 4.92
CA TRP A 107 5.21 5.24 6.26
C TRP A 107 4.29 6.33 6.82
N PRO A 108 2.97 6.19 6.65
CA PRO A 108 2.01 7.19 7.11
C PRO A 108 1.92 7.23 8.63
N ASP A 109 2.00 8.43 9.21
CA ASP A 109 1.59 8.67 10.59
C ASP A 109 0.07 8.90 10.60
N HIS A 110 -0.67 7.91 11.07
CA HIS A 110 -2.12 7.97 11.13
C HIS A 110 -2.65 8.91 12.22
N VAL A 111 -1.76 9.50 13.04
CA VAL A 111 -2.12 10.48 14.08
C VAL A 111 -1.54 11.84 13.70
N GLY A 112 -2.36 12.68 13.07
CA GLY A 112 -1.96 14.06 12.72
C GLY A 112 -0.92 14.18 11.61
N SER A 113 -0.45 13.06 11.04
CA SER A 113 0.44 12.99 9.87
C SER A 113 1.82 13.63 10.01
N PHE A 114 2.17 14.16 11.18
CA PHE A 114 3.42 14.90 11.41
C PHE A 114 4.66 14.04 11.17
N ASN A 115 4.66 12.77 11.61
CA ASN A 115 5.79 11.87 11.41
C ASN A 115 5.70 11.02 10.14
N THR A 116 4.84 11.40 9.18
CA THR A 116 4.74 10.67 7.92
C THR A 116 6.08 10.73 7.18
N LYS A 117 6.62 9.56 6.85
CA LYS A 117 7.82 9.47 6.00
C LYS A 117 7.38 9.52 4.54
N TRP A 118 7.89 10.48 3.81
CA TRP A 118 7.59 10.72 2.40
C TRP A 118 8.78 10.31 1.53
N ARG A 119 8.49 9.90 0.29
CA ARG A 119 9.53 9.67 -0.72
C ARG A 119 9.02 10.11 -2.09
N GLN A 120 9.96 10.52 -2.92
CA GLN A 120 9.70 10.90 -4.31
C GLN A 120 9.77 9.68 -5.22
N PHE A 121 8.87 9.65 -6.21
CA PHE A 121 8.67 8.55 -7.13
C PHE A 121 8.45 9.04 -8.55
N LEU A 122 8.75 8.16 -9.50
CA LEU A 122 8.35 8.25 -10.90
C LEU A 122 7.54 7.00 -11.26
N ILE A 123 6.62 7.17 -12.19
CA ILE A 123 5.99 6.04 -12.88
C ILE A 123 6.71 5.85 -14.19
N GLU A 124 7.36 4.69 -14.36
CA GLU A 124 7.93 4.30 -15.63
C GLU A 124 6.93 3.42 -16.37
N GLU A 125 6.51 3.90 -17.55
CA GLU A 125 5.46 3.31 -18.36
C GLU A 125 5.99 2.10 -19.16
N SER A 126 5.16 1.05 -19.22
CA SER A 126 5.22 -0.02 -20.22
C SER A 126 6.58 -0.74 -20.37
N LEU A 127 7.13 -1.24 -19.27
CA LEU A 127 8.28 -2.14 -19.31
C LEU A 127 7.84 -3.53 -19.78
N GLU A 128 8.60 -4.17 -20.68
CA GLU A 128 8.53 -5.62 -20.85
C GLU A 128 8.75 -6.31 -19.50
N TYR A 129 8.16 -7.49 -19.31
CA TYR A 129 8.37 -8.21 -18.06
C TYR A 129 9.85 -8.46 -17.82
N ARG A 130 10.32 -8.06 -16.64
CA ARG A 130 11.68 -8.30 -16.16
C ARG A 130 11.68 -8.37 -14.64
N ASP A 131 12.73 -8.93 -14.09
CA ASP A 131 12.97 -8.87 -12.65
C ASP A 131 13.22 -7.43 -12.17
N ILE A 132 12.84 -7.20 -10.92
CA ILE A 132 12.99 -5.91 -10.23
C ILE A 132 14.46 -5.70 -9.84
N ARG A 133 14.99 -4.53 -10.16
CA ARG A 133 16.36 -4.13 -9.84
C ARG A 133 16.47 -3.73 -8.38
N ASN A 134 17.68 -3.83 -7.83
CA ASN A 134 17.92 -3.54 -6.42
C ASN A 134 17.57 -2.10 -5.99
N ASP A 135 17.72 -1.12 -6.89
CA ASP A 135 17.41 0.30 -6.70
C ASP A 135 15.90 0.62 -6.76
N GLU A 136 15.09 -0.34 -7.21
CA GLU A 136 13.63 -0.18 -7.35
C GLU A 136 12.86 -0.60 -6.08
N PHE A 137 13.55 -1.25 -5.14
CA PHE A 137 12.95 -1.61 -3.86
C PHE A 137 12.81 -0.40 -2.92
N ILE A 138 11.69 -0.36 -2.22
CA ILE A 138 11.43 0.60 -1.14
C ILE A 138 11.74 -0.07 0.19
N SER A 139 12.68 0.49 0.95
CA SER A 139 12.90 0.09 2.34
C SER A 139 11.97 0.90 3.24
N ILE A 140 11.18 0.21 4.04
CA ILE A 140 10.32 0.82 5.06
C ILE A 140 11.02 0.63 6.41
N SER A 141 11.20 1.72 7.13
CA SER A 141 11.66 1.71 8.51
C SER A 141 10.61 2.46 9.32
N PRO A 142 9.92 1.78 10.26
CA PRO A 142 8.95 2.43 11.14
C PRO A 142 9.53 3.64 11.87
#